data_AF-A0A833QFD9-F1
#
_entry.id   AF-A0A833QFD9-F1
#
_cell.length_a   1.000
_cell.length_b   1.000
_cell.length_c   1.000
_cell.angle_alpha   90.00
_cell.angle_beta   90.00
_cell.angle_gamma   90.00
#
_symmetry.space_group_name_H-M   'P 1'
#
loop_
_entity.id
_entity.type
_entity.pdbx_description
1 polymer ?
#
loop_
_entity_poly.entity_id
_entity_poly.type
_entity_poly.pdbx_seq_one_letter_code
_entity_poly.pdbx_strand_id
1 'polypeptide(L)'
;MVVHLHPSYCMDLKPEWVIYNEYVLTRNFIRTVTDIKGEWLIEIAPHYYDLSEFPNCEAKRVLERLYNARELYRMPIETIVHQ
;
A
#
# COMPACT_ATOMS: atom_id res chain seq x y z
N MET A 1 11.04 7.89 9.91
CA MET A 1 10.22 7.98 11.13
C MET A 1 9.44 6.68 11.25
N VAL A 2 9.47 6.02 12.41
CA VAL A 2 8.79 4.73 12.62
C VAL A 2 7.57 4.98 13.49
N VAL A 3 6.42 4.43 13.10
CA VAL A 3 5.17 4.50 13.86
C VAL A 3 4.75 3.10 14.31
N HIS A 4 4.01 3.04 15.42
CA HIS A 4 3.50 1.79 15.98
C HIS A 4 1.98 1.82 16.05
N LEU A 5 1.36 0.65 16.04
CA LEU A 5 -0.07 0.53 16.35
C LEU A 5 -0.31 0.91 17.82
N HIS A 6 -1.33 1.72 18.07
CA HIS A 6 -1.72 2.03 19.44
C HIS A 6 -2.16 0.75 20.19
N PRO A 7 -1.85 0.57 21.48
CA PRO A 7 -2.22 -0.63 22.25
C PRO A 7 -3.72 -0.96 22.32
N SER A 8 -4.59 -0.04 21.93
CA SER A 8 -6.04 -0.30 21.81
C SER A 8 -6.44 -1.00 20.50
N TYR A 9 -5.49 -1.25 19.60
CA TYR A 9 -5.72 -2.05 18.40
C TYR A 9 -5.82 -3.52 18.83
N CYS A 10 -7.04 -4.04 18.91
CA CYS A 10 -7.34 -5.36 19.46
C CYS A 10 -7.18 -6.52 18.46
N MET A 11 -6.63 -6.29 17.26
CA MET A 11 -6.44 -7.36 16.27
C MET A 11 -5.04 -7.95 16.37
N ASP A 12 -4.95 -9.27 16.47
CA ASP A 12 -3.69 -10.02 16.59
C ASP A 12 -2.89 -10.06 15.28
N LEU A 13 -3.54 -9.79 14.14
CA LEU A 13 -2.89 -9.73 12.83
C LEU A 13 -2.14 -8.41 12.66
N LYS A 14 -0.91 -8.48 12.15
CA LYS A 14 -0.15 -7.33 11.68
C LYS A 14 -0.36 -7.17 10.18
N PRO A 15 -1.31 -6.34 9.74
CA PRO A 15 -1.52 -6.07 8.33
C PRO A 15 -0.28 -5.39 7.72
N GLU A 16 -0.03 -5.67 6.45
CA GLU A 16 1.06 -5.07 5.69
C GLU A 16 0.76 -3.61 5.34
N TRP A 17 -0.50 -3.32 5.00
CA TRP A 17 -0.98 -2.00 4.63
C TRP A 17 -2.13 -1.58 5.54
N VAL A 18 -2.09 -0.33 6.00
CA VAL A 18 -3.13 0.22 6.84
C VAL A 18 -3.43 1.66 6.49
N ILE A 19 -4.69 2.05 6.68
CA ILE A 19 -5.11 3.44 6.78
C ILE A 19 -5.34 3.75 8.25
N TYR A 20 -4.94 4.94 8.69
CA TYR A 20 -5.18 5.45 10.04
C TYR A 20 -5.91 6.79 10.00
N ASN A 21 -6.73 7.05 11.02
CA ASN A 21 -7.44 8.33 11.15
C ASN A 21 -6.71 9.33 12.07
N GLU A 22 -5.99 8.82 13.06
CA GLU A 22 -5.41 9.66 14.11
C GLU A 22 -3.94 9.30 14.38
N TYR A 23 -3.12 10.34 14.59
CA TYR A 23 -1.71 10.20 14.92
C TYR A 23 -1.42 10.83 16.29
N VAL A 24 -0.82 10.03 17.19
CA VAL A 24 -0.46 10.42 18.56
C VAL A 24 1.05 10.65 18.63
N LEU A 25 1.44 11.92 18.57
CA LEU A 25 2.83 12.37 18.47
C LEU A 25 3.72 11.85 19.62
N THR A 26 3.23 11.86 20.86
CA THR A 26 4.06 11.61 22.06
C THR A 26 4.75 10.24 22.07
N ARG A 27 4.19 9.25 21.37
CA ARG A 27 4.77 7.90 21.27
C ARG A 27 4.77 7.35 19.85
N ASN A 28 4.56 8.21 18.85
CA ASN A 28 4.43 7.83 17.43
C ASN A 28 3.42 6.70 17.20
N PHE A 29 2.23 6.80 17.80
CA PHE A 29 1.18 5.81 17.61
C PHE A 29 0.16 6.24 16.57
N ILE A 30 -0.33 5.28 15.77
CA ILE A 30 -1.52 5.45 14.94
C ILE A 30 -2.72 4.77 15.59
N ARG A 31 -3.89 5.42 15.53
CA ARG A 31 -5.17 4.94 16.07
C ARG A 31 -6.23 4.86 14.99
N THR A 32 -7.28 4.09 15.29
CA THR A 32 -8.43 3.91 14.39
C THR A 32 -7.93 3.43 13.03
N VAL A 33 -7.36 2.22 13.07
CA VAL A 33 -6.59 1.63 11.97
C VAL A 33 -7.45 0.60 11.25
N THR A 34 -7.46 0.65 9.92
CA THR A 34 -8.17 -0.30 9.06
C THR A 34 -7.18 -1.01 8.14
N ASP A 35 -7.25 -2.34 8.12
CA ASP A 35 -6.51 -3.19 7.19
C ASP A 35 -7.02 -2.96 5.76
N ILE A 36 -6.09 -2.84 4.82
CA ILE A 36 -6.37 -2.62 3.40
C ILE A 36 -5.42 -3.45 2.54
N LYS A 37 -5.79 -3.64 1.28
CA LYS A 37 -4.86 -4.16 0.28
C LYS A 37 -4.14 -3.02 -0.41
N GLY A 38 -2.85 -3.19 -0.67
CA GLY A 38 -2.05 -2.20 -1.42
C GLY A 38 -2.60 -1.92 -2.84
N GLU A 39 -3.28 -2.90 -3.47
CA GLU A 39 -3.91 -2.74 -4.79
C GLU A 39 -4.94 -1.60 -4.81
N TRP A 40 -5.68 -1.38 -3.72
CA TRP A 40 -6.68 -0.32 -3.64
C TRP A 40 -6.06 1.08 -3.69
N LEU A 41 -4.84 1.24 -3.16
CA LEU A 41 -4.14 2.52 -3.15
C LEU A 41 -3.80 3.00 -4.56
N ILE A 42 -3.27 2.10 -5.39
CA ILE A 42 -2.90 2.40 -6.78
C ILE A 42 -4.11 2.49 -7.73
N GLU A 43 -5.27 1.97 -7.31
CA GLU A 43 -6.54 2.09 -8.04
C GLU A 43 -7.23 3.42 -7.73
N ILE A 44 -7.33 3.78 -6.45
CA ILE A 44 -8.10 4.94 -5.99
C ILE A 44 -7.30 6.23 -6.17
N ALA A 45 -5.99 6.21 -5.89
CA ALA A 45 -5.15 7.41 -5.88
C ALA A 45 -3.81 7.21 -6.64
N PRO A 46 -3.84 6.82 -7.92
CA PRO A 46 -2.61 6.55 -8.69
C PRO A 46 -1.66 7.76 -8.76
N HIS A 47 -2.19 8.98 -8.74
CA HIS A 47 -1.41 10.22 -8.76
C HIS A 47 -0.59 10.43 -7.47
N TYR A 48 -1.08 9.95 -6.33
CA TYR A 48 -0.36 10.08 -5.05
C TYR A 48 0.69 8.97 -4.90
N TYR A 49 0.41 7.79 -5.48
CA TYR A 49 1.30 6.64 -5.46
C TYR A 49 2.09 6.50 -6.79
N ASP A 50 2.51 7.63 -7.36
CA ASP A 50 3.37 7.66 -8.55
C ASP A 50 4.79 7.22 -8.19
N LEU A 51 5.24 6.10 -8.77
CA LEU A 51 6.55 5.50 -8.52
C LEU A 51 7.72 6.41 -8.89
N SER A 52 7.54 7.36 -9.81
CA SER A 52 8.60 8.29 -10.22
C SER A 52 8.93 9.30 -9.12
N GLU A 53 7.93 9.75 -8.38
CA GLU A 53 8.06 10.70 -7.26
C GLU A 53 8.12 10.00 -5.89
N PHE A 54 7.77 8.71 -5.81
CA PHE A 54 7.74 7.96 -4.55
C PHE A 54 9.16 7.72 -4.00
N PRO A 55 9.39 7.96 -2.69
CA PRO A 55 10.70 7.78 -2.07
C PRO A 55 11.15 6.31 -2.13
N ASN A 56 12.45 6.08 -2.25
CA ASN A 56 13.00 4.72 -2.26
C ASN A 56 12.90 4.08 -0.87
N CYS A 57 12.02 3.08 -0.74
CA CYS A 57 11.77 2.36 0.50
C CYS A 57 11.13 0.99 0.20
N GLU A 58 10.94 0.17 1.23
CA GLU A 58 10.32 -1.15 1.04
C GLU A 58 8.88 -1.05 0.49
N ALA A 59 8.12 -0.04 0.90
CA ALA A 59 6.78 0.21 0.37
C ALA A 59 6.82 0.47 -1.15
N LYS A 60 7.83 1.17 -1.67
CA LYS A 60 8.02 1.39 -3.12
C LYS A 60 8.18 0.07 -3.88
N ARG A 61 8.99 -0.86 -3.35
CA ARG A 61 9.23 -2.17 -3.97
C ARG A 61 7.95 -3.01 -4.04
N VAL A 62 7.10 -2.92 -3.02
CA VAL A 62 5.79 -3.58 -3.03
C VAL A 62 4.88 -2.93 -4.06
N LEU A 63 4.83 -1.59 -4.12
CA LEU A 63 4.04 -0.87 -5.13
C LEU A 63 4.49 -1.21 -6.56
N GLU A 64 5.80 -1.28 -6.82
CA GLU A 64 6.37 -1.71 -8.13
C GLU A 64 5.83 -3.08 -8.55
N ARG A 65 5.79 -4.05 -7.62
CA ARG A 65 5.22 -5.38 -7.90
C ARG A 65 3.73 -5.31 -8.20
N LEU A 66 2.98 -4.49 -7.46
CA LEU A 66 1.54 -4.31 -7.67
C LEU A 66 1.24 -3.65 -9.03
N TYR A 67 2.02 -2.66 -9.44
CA TYR A 67 1.91 -2.05 -10.77
C TYR A 67 2.23 -3.06 -11.87
N ASN A 68 3.32 -3.82 -11.76
CA ASN A 68 3.68 -4.84 -12.74
C ASN A 68 2.61 -5.94 -12.86
N ALA A 69 2.07 -6.41 -11.73
CA ALA A 69 0.98 -7.37 -11.72
C ALA A 69 -0.26 -6.82 -12.41
N ARG A 70 -0.63 -5.55 -12.12
CA ARG A 70 -1.75 -4.88 -12.76
C ARG A 70 -1.58 -4.75 -14.27
N GLU A 71 -0.38 -4.41 -14.74
CA GLU A 71 -0.11 -4.33 -16.18
C GLU A 71 -0.29 -5.68 -16.87
N LEU A 72 0.17 -6.78 -16.25
CA LEU A 72 -0.03 -8.13 -16.76
C LEU A 72 -1.51 -8.48 -16.96
N TYR A 73 -2.38 -8.14 -15.99
CA TYR A 73 -3.82 -8.38 -16.10
C TYR A 73 -4.54 -7.39 -17.03
N ARG A 74 -3.90 -6.28 -17.38
CA ARG A 74 -4.44 -5.27 -18.31
C ARG A 74 -4.04 -5.55 -19.76
N MET A 75 -3.11 -6.46 -20.03
CA MET A 75 -2.70 -6.79 -21.40
C MET A 75 -3.89 -7.37 -22.17
N PRO A 76 -4.21 -6.86 -23.38
CA PRO A 76 -5.21 -7.47 -24.23
C PRO A 76 -4.75 -8.89 -24.61
N ILE A 77 -5.67 -9.86 -24.55
CA ILE A 77 -5.46 -11.30 -24.82
C ILE A 77 -4.66 -11.52 -26.11
N GLU A 78 -4.80 -10.62 -27.08
CA GLU A 78 -4.15 -10.61 -28.39
C GLU A 78 -2.61 -10.54 -28.33
N THR A 79 -2.04 -10.00 -27.25
CA THR A 79 -0.57 -9.87 -27.13
C THR A 79 0.11 -11.18 -26.71
N ILE A 80 -0.63 -12.11 -26.10
CA ILE A 80 -0.07 -13.36 -25.56
C ILE A 80 -0.01 -14.47 -26.63
N VAL A 81 -0.77 -14.34 -27.73
CA VAL A 81 -0.90 -15.40 -28.76
C VAL A 81 0.12 -15.26 -29.90
N HIS A 82 0.96 -14.22 -29.90
CA HIS A 82 1.95 -13.96 -30.97
C HIS A 82 3.42 -14.20 -30.58
N GLN A 83 3.67 -14.92 -29.48
CA GLN A 83 4.98 -15.53 -29.17
C GLN A 83 4.87 -17.05 -29.23
#